data_AF-A0A1Q7GD71-F1
#
_entry.id   AF-A0A1Q7GD71-F1
#
_cell.length_a   1.000
_cell.length_b   1.000
_cell.length_c   1.000
_cell.angle_alpha   90.00
_cell.angle_beta   90.00
_cell.angle_gamma   90.00
#
_symmetry.space_group_name_H-M   'P 1'
#
loop_
_entity.id
_entity.type
_entity.pdbx_description
1 polymer ?
#
loop_
_entity_poly.entity_id
_entity_poly.type
_entity_poly.pdbx_seq_one_letter_code
_entity_poly.pdbx_strand_id
1 'polypeptide(L)'
;MVLASAGCNALRDAFSAHPQVAGTAGGQTLTVTRLADLAGRAKKVPLRPEALTGLTTIYLDYAVFAVELARGRNMADSALVLQANWPNVAQVRWEHYHDQLVTARSSLTGGQTDSAYQAGDVRLFQHILISVPPGSAPKVERDKKQRAEGLLRQAATRHGANFVQVARRYSEDPGSKSRGGYLGTVGRGRFVPAFDSVAWQLAPGGMSGVVRSPFGFHIIRRPPLEEARDSFRADLETAMAARFDSAYVESLATQRNLKVESGAAALVRQTIQDIAAAVDDTRKLATYRGGTFRVRELARWLYAIDPRDMNGIAAANDAQLTDFVRHLAQRELLLREVDSAGVRLTPDDWRGLRTQHDSALKILENLLAISPQLFKDSAATEPARIELAMRRVNDYLDHVFDQGAAQFFPVPPFLAMVLRAGQHWSVNGAGVSEALERAQAVRAQLDSATRRSGTGLKPAPGPAPAPPADSAKRKAAP
;
A
#
# COMPACT_ATOMS: atom_id res chain seq x y z
N MET A 1 -36.10 -54.88 -0.54
CA MET A 1 -36.14 -53.95 0.61
C MET A 1 -34.89 -53.08 0.51
N VAL A 2 -34.99 -51.78 0.81
CA VAL A 2 -33.97 -50.71 0.65
C VAL A 2 -34.04 -49.93 -0.67
N LEU A 3 -35.04 -49.05 -0.74
CA LEU A 3 -35.12 -47.87 -1.63
C LEU A 3 -35.98 -46.82 -0.91
N ALA A 4 -35.52 -46.35 0.25
CA ALA A 4 -36.17 -45.27 1.01
C ALA A 4 -35.23 -44.75 2.13
N SER A 5 -34.22 -43.95 1.79
CA SER A 5 -33.48 -43.19 2.81
C SER A 5 -32.71 -41.97 2.28
N ALA A 6 -32.52 -41.81 0.97
CA ALA A 6 -31.83 -40.63 0.42
C ALA A 6 -32.72 -39.38 0.26
N GLY A 7 -34.05 -39.53 0.27
CA GLY A 7 -34.99 -38.43 -0.01
C GLY A 7 -35.39 -37.58 1.21
N CYS A 8 -35.20 -38.07 2.44
CA CYS A 8 -35.73 -37.40 3.63
C CYS A 8 -34.80 -36.31 4.20
N ASN A 9 -33.50 -36.30 3.87
CA ASN A 9 -32.60 -35.21 4.30
C ASN A 9 -32.70 -34.00 3.36
N ALA A 10 -32.76 -34.22 2.04
CA ALA A 10 -32.90 -33.13 1.05
C ALA A 10 -34.23 -32.35 1.18
N LEU A 11 -35.31 -33.02 1.60
CA LEU A 11 -36.59 -32.37 1.90
C LEU A 11 -36.62 -31.69 3.28
N ARG A 12 -35.78 -32.10 4.23
CA ARG A 12 -35.71 -31.48 5.56
C ARG A 12 -34.92 -30.17 5.53
N ASP A 13 -33.91 -30.07 4.68
CA ASP A 13 -33.13 -28.84 4.46
C ASP A 13 -33.92 -27.79 3.65
N ALA A 14 -34.84 -28.21 2.77
CA ALA A 14 -35.70 -27.32 1.98
C ALA A 14 -36.77 -26.56 2.80
N PHE A 15 -37.04 -26.97 4.05
CA PHE A 15 -38.04 -26.36 4.93
C PHE A 15 -37.47 -25.72 6.20
N SER A 16 -36.15 -25.60 6.33
CA SER A 16 -35.56 -24.77 7.39
C SER A 16 -35.59 -23.30 6.94
N ALA A 17 -36.38 -22.47 7.64
CA ALA A 17 -36.48 -21.02 7.42
C ALA A 17 -35.20 -20.27 7.87
N HIS A 18 -34.03 -20.85 7.66
CA HIS A 18 -32.77 -20.17 7.86
C HIS A 18 -32.51 -19.33 6.61
N PRO A 19 -32.47 -17.99 6.70
CA PRO A 19 -31.97 -17.20 5.59
C PRO A 19 -30.56 -17.73 5.30
N GLN A 20 -30.33 -18.22 4.08
CA GLN A 20 -29.00 -18.69 3.70
C GLN A 20 -28.01 -17.58 4.03
N VAL A 21 -27.01 -17.91 4.83
CA VAL A 21 -26.11 -16.94 5.47
C VAL A 21 -24.89 -16.77 4.58
N ALA A 22 -24.60 -15.54 4.18
CA ALA A 22 -23.35 -15.20 3.48
C ALA A 22 -22.22 -14.89 4.47
N GLY A 23 -22.54 -14.32 5.63
CA GLY A 23 -21.57 -14.13 6.70
C GLY A 23 -22.21 -13.60 7.99
N THR A 24 -21.44 -13.67 9.08
CA THR A 24 -21.88 -13.20 10.41
C THR A 24 -20.79 -12.43 11.12
N ALA A 25 -21.18 -11.42 11.88
CA ALA A 25 -20.27 -10.63 12.70
C ALA A 25 -21.02 -9.91 13.82
N GLY A 26 -20.54 -9.99 15.06
CA GLY A 26 -21.08 -9.22 16.18
C GLY A 26 -22.56 -9.46 16.50
N GLY A 27 -23.06 -10.65 16.19
CA GLY A 27 -24.49 -11.02 16.32
C GLY A 27 -25.35 -10.59 15.12
N GLN A 28 -24.76 -9.98 14.09
CA GLN A 28 -25.44 -9.61 12.85
C GLN A 28 -25.19 -10.65 11.76
N THR A 29 -26.17 -10.78 10.87
CA THR A 29 -26.13 -11.74 9.76
C THR A 29 -26.28 -11.00 8.44
N LEU A 30 -25.34 -11.19 7.52
CA LEU A 30 -25.53 -10.86 6.12
C LEU A 30 -26.16 -12.06 5.41
N THR A 31 -27.37 -11.88 4.89
CA THR A 31 -28.06 -12.93 4.15
C THR A 31 -27.57 -13.00 2.71
N VAL A 32 -27.70 -14.18 2.10
CA VAL A 32 -27.42 -14.42 0.66
C VAL A 32 -28.21 -13.46 -0.21
N THR A 33 -29.50 -13.26 0.08
CA THR A 33 -30.36 -12.33 -0.67
C THR A 33 -29.82 -10.90 -0.59
N ARG A 34 -29.46 -10.42 0.60
CA ARG A 34 -28.94 -9.06 0.76
C ARG A 34 -27.61 -8.85 0.04
N LEU A 35 -26.71 -9.82 0.13
CA LEU A 35 -25.43 -9.77 -0.60
C LEU A 35 -25.66 -9.78 -2.11
N ALA A 36 -26.58 -10.62 -2.59
CA ALA A 36 -26.93 -10.70 -4.01
C ALA A 36 -27.50 -9.38 -4.55
N ASP A 37 -28.38 -8.72 -3.77
CA ASP A 37 -28.95 -7.43 -4.14
C ASP A 37 -27.88 -6.34 -4.23
N LEU A 38 -27.03 -6.21 -3.20
CA LEU A 38 -25.92 -5.25 -3.18
C LEU A 38 -24.98 -5.46 -4.37
N ALA A 39 -24.53 -6.69 -4.59
CA ALA A 39 -23.62 -7.02 -5.69
C ALA A 39 -24.28 -6.84 -7.07
N GLY A 40 -25.53 -7.26 -7.22
CA GLY A 40 -26.26 -7.21 -8.49
C GLY A 40 -26.47 -5.78 -8.99
N ARG A 41 -26.84 -4.87 -8.07
CA ARG A 41 -27.07 -3.44 -8.36
C ARG A 41 -25.78 -2.65 -8.56
N ALA A 42 -24.71 -3.02 -7.87
CA ALA A 42 -23.42 -2.37 -7.96
C ALA A 42 -22.69 -2.63 -9.28
N LYS A 43 -22.96 -1.82 -10.32
CA LYS A 43 -22.33 -1.97 -11.65
C LYS A 43 -20.80 -2.04 -11.63
N LYS A 44 -20.16 -1.33 -10.70
CA LYS A 44 -18.70 -1.29 -10.56
C LYS A 44 -18.11 -2.51 -9.82
N VAL A 45 -18.94 -3.31 -9.15
CA VAL A 45 -18.49 -4.51 -8.46
C VAL A 45 -18.45 -5.68 -9.45
N PRO A 46 -17.28 -6.31 -9.68
CA PRO A 46 -17.19 -7.50 -10.51
C PRO A 46 -17.98 -8.66 -9.88
N LEU A 47 -18.76 -9.38 -10.68
CA LEU A 47 -19.45 -10.60 -10.21
C LEU A 47 -18.50 -11.80 -10.32
N ARG A 48 -17.60 -11.90 -9.34
CA ARG A 48 -16.67 -13.03 -9.16
C ARG A 48 -16.56 -13.38 -7.67
N PRO A 49 -16.17 -14.62 -7.31
CA PRO A 49 -16.14 -15.06 -5.92
C PRO A 49 -15.36 -14.13 -4.99
N GLU A 50 -14.14 -13.72 -5.39
CA GLU A 50 -13.26 -12.90 -4.54
C GLU A 50 -13.85 -11.52 -4.26
N ALA A 51 -14.58 -10.95 -5.23
CA ALA A 51 -15.21 -9.65 -5.08
C ALA A 51 -16.41 -9.70 -4.11
N LEU A 52 -17.21 -10.77 -4.14
CA LEU A 52 -18.32 -10.93 -3.21
C LEU A 52 -17.86 -11.34 -1.80
N THR A 53 -16.78 -12.10 -1.68
CA THR A 53 -16.09 -12.31 -0.40
C THR A 53 -15.64 -10.98 0.18
N GLY A 54 -14.96 -10.14 -0.60
CA GLY A 54 -14.55 -8.80 -0.18
C GLY A 54 -15.73 -7.90 0.20
N LEU A 55 -16.82 -7.92 -0.57
CA LEU A 55 -18.04 -7.17 -0.27
C LEU A 55 -18.70 -7.65 1.05
N THR A 56 -18.67 -8.95 1.30
CA THR A 56 -19.16 -9.54 2.56
C THR A 56 -18.33 -9.04 3.74
N THR A 57 -17.00 -9.06 3.63
CA THR A 57 -16.10 -8.52 4.65
C THR A 57 -16.37 -7.04 4.92
N ILE A 58 -16.49 -6.22 3.87
CA ILE A 58 -16.79 -4.78 3.99
C ILE A 58 -18.12 -4.56 4.72
N TYR A 59 -19.18 -5.28 4.33
CA TYR A 59 -20.48 -5.17 4.99
C TYR A 59 -20.38 -5.47 6.49
N LEU A 60 -19.76 -6.59 6.81
CA LEU A 60 -19.63 -7.05 8.19
C LEU A 60 -18.74 -6.12 9.03
N ASP A 61 -17.78 -5.42 8.43
CA ASP A 61 -16.99 -4.39 9.12
C ASP A 61 -17.80 -3.18 9.52
N TYR A 62 -18.64 -2.67 8.63
CA TYR A 62 -19.58 -1.61 8.98
C TYR A 62 -20.56 -2.07 10.06
N ALA A 63 -21.03 -3.32 9.97
CA ALA A 63 -21.93 -3.89 10.97
C ALA A 63 -21.26 -3.90 12.36
N VAL A 64 -20.05 -4.45 12.48
CA VAL A 64 -19.31 -4.49 13.75
C VAL A 64 -19.04 -3.08 14.28
N PHE A 65 -18.57 -2.16 13.42
CA PHE A 65 -18.34 -0.77 13.82
C PHE A 65 -19.61 -0.12 14.40
N ALA A 66 -20.72 -0.21 13.67
CA ALA A 66 -21.98 0.44 14.06
C ALA A 66 -22.59 -0.22 15.32
N VAL A 67 -22.51 -1.55 15.44
CA VAL A 67 -22.99 -2.30 16.60
C VAL A 67 -22.20 -1.96 17.86
N GLU A 68 -20.87 -1.92 17.78
CA GLU A 68 -20.03 -1.57 18.93
C GLU A 68 -20.28 -0.12 19.39
N LEU A 69 -20.50 0.81 18.45
CA LEU A 69 -20.89 2.18 18.76
C LEU A 69 -22.28 2.23 19.43
N ALA A 70 -23.24 1.44 18.94
CA ALA A 70 -24.59 1.31 19.51
C ALA A 70 -24.60 0.66 20.91
N ARG A 71 -23.66 -0.23 21.19
CA ARG A 71 -23.41 -0.79 22.54
C ARG A 71 -22.77 0.23 23.50
N GLY A 72 -22.33 1.38 22.99
CA GLY A 72 -21.72 2.45 23.79
C GLY A 72 -20.24 2.26 24.03
N ARG A 73 -19.54 1.45 23.22
CA ARG A 73 -18.08 1.33 23.30
C ARG A 73 -17.44 2.70 23.05
N ASN A 74 -16.49 3.07 23.91
CA ASN A 74 -15.70 4.28 23.71
C ASN A 74 -14.70 4.05 22.57
N MET A 75 -15.03 4.47 21.35
CA MET A 75 -14.17 4.32 20.19
C MET A 75 -12.86 5.13 20.28
N ALA A 76 -12.75 6.02 21.26
CA ALA A 76 -11.60 6.86 21.52
C ALA A 76 -10.88 6.47 22.84
N ASP A 77 -11.03 5.26 23.37
CA ASP A 77 -10.16 4.84 24.46
C ASP A 77 -8.72 4.61 23.97
N SER A 78 -7.73 4.87 24.82
CA SER A 78 -6.33 4.81 24.41
C SER A 78 -5.85 3.40 24.03
N ALA A 79 -6.44 2.34 24.60
CA ALA A 79 -6.05 0.97 24.26
C ALA A 79 -6.53 0.61 22.85
N LEU A 80 -7.77 0.97 22.49
CA LEU A 80 -8.29 0.81 21.14
C LEU A 80 -7.48 1.63 20.14
N VAL A 81 -7.15 2.89 20.44
CA VAL A 81 -6.33 3.73 19.55
C VAL A 81 -4.97 3.07 19.26
N LEU A 82 -4.30 2.54 20.28
CA LEU A 82 -3.01 1.86 20.09
C LEU A 82 -3.13 0.61 19.22
N GLN A 83 -4.17 -0.20 19.42
CA GLN A 83 -4.35 -1.44 18.66
C GLN A 83 -4.81 -1.17 17.22
N ALA A 84 -5.76 -0.25 17.03
CA ALA A 84 -6.27 0.14 15.72
C ALA A 84 -5.23 0.89 14.86
N ASN A 85 -4.19 1.45 15.50
CA ASN A 85 -3.09 2.13 14.81
C ASN A 85 -1.75 1.39 14.98
N TRP A 86 -1.79 0.08 15.27
CA TRP A 86 -0.61 -0.72 15.59
C TRP A 86 0.54 -0.56 14.58
N PRO A 87 0.33 -0.53 13.24
CA PRO A 87 1.45 -0.34 12.30
C PRO A 87 2.20 0.97 12.53
N ASN A 88 1.46 2.08 12.73
CA ASN A 88 2.05 3.40 12.96
C ASN A 88 2.72 3.45 14.35
N VAL A 89 2.09 2.86 15.37
CA VAL A 89 2.68 2.77 16.72
C VAL A 89 3.98 1.98 16.68
N ALA A 90 4.00 0.83 15.99
CA ALA A 90 5.18 -0.02 15.85
C ALA A 90 6.30 0.73 15.11
N GLN A 91 5.95 1.45 14.04
CA GLN A 91 6.90 2.26 13.28
C GLN A 91 7.51 3.38 14.12
N VAL A 92 6.69 4.21 14.78
CA VAL A 92 7.15 5.34 15.59
C VAL A 92 8.01 4.87 16.76
N ARG A 93 7.62 3.78 17.43
CA ARG A 93 8.44 3.21 18.52
C ARG A 93 9.76 2.65 18.01
N TRP A 94 9.77 2.05 16.82
CA TRP A 94 11.01 1.65 16.16
C TRP A 94 11.90 2.86 15.84
N GLU A 95 11.34 3.94 15.30
CA GLU A 95 12.08 5.17 14.99
C GLU A 95 12.73 5.75 16.25
N HIS A 96 11.98 5.89 17.35
CA HIS A 96 12.54 6.33 18.63
C HIS A 96 13.65 5.41 19.17
N TYR A 97 13.47 4.09 19.03
CA TYR A 97 14.51 3.14 19.45
C TYR A 97 15.76 3.23 18.57
N HIS A 98 15.58 3.34 17.27
CA HIS A 98 16.66 3.51 16.31
C HIS A 98 17.42 4.81 16.60
N ASP A 99 16.73 5.92 16.87
CA ASP A 99 17.35 7.19 17.24
C ASP A 99 18.18 7.08 18.53
N GLN A 100 17.72 6.29 19.50
CA GLN A 100 18.52 5.97 20.70
C GLN A 100 19.78 5.17 20.34
N LEU A 101 19.67 4.16 19.48
CA LEU A 101 20.81 3.36 19.02
C LEU A 101 21.83 4.17 18.23
N VAL A 102 21.36 5.11 17.41
CA VAL A 102 22.21 5.99 16.60
C VAL A 102 22.82 7.10 17.46
N THR A 103 22.06 7.76 18.32
CA THR A 103 22.56 8.83 19.22
C THR A 103 23.56 8.30 20.25
N ALA A 104 23.38 7.05 20.71
CA ALA A 104 24.38 6.39 21.55
C ALA A 104 25.74 6.22 20.84
N ARG A 105 25.80 6.39 19.52
CA ARG A 105 27.06 6.49 18.79
C ARG A 105 27.49 7.93 18.67
N SER A 106 28.75 8.17 18.99
CA SER A 106 29.38 9.44 18.71
C SER A 106 29.32 9.75 17.21
N SER A 107 28.91 10.97 16.86
CA SER A 107 29.07 11.53 15.52
C SER A 107 30.52 11.45 15.05
N LEU A 108 30.73 11.40 13.74
CA LEU A 108 32.07 11.40 13.18
C LEU A 108 32.80 12.70 13.56
N THR A 109 33.97 12.56 14.17
CA THR A 109 34.84 13.71 14.43
C THR A 109 35.29 14.34 13.10
N GLY A 110 35.71 15.60 13.15
CA GLY A 110 36.29 16.27 11.98
C GLY A 110 37.47 15.48 11.40
N GLY A 111 38.35 14.93 12.24
CA GLY A 111 39.48 14.10 11.79
C GLY A 111 39.07 12.78 11.11
N GLN A 112 38.00 12.13 11.58
CA GLN A 112 37.45 10.93 10.94
C GLN A 112 36.81 11.27 9.59
N THR A 113 36.08 12.38 9.52
CA THR A 113 35.48 12.88 8.28
C THR A 113 36.56 13.17 7.23
N ASP A 114 37.66 13.81 7.64
CA ASP A 114 38.76 14.20 6.76
C ASP A 114 39.51 12.99 6.24
N SER A 115 39.82 12.04 7.14
CA SER A 115 40.42 10.76 6.78
C SER A 115 39.57 10.01 5.76
N ALA A 116 38.25 9.94 5.96
CA ALA A 116 37.34 9.27 5.02
C ALA A 116 37.27 9.96 3.65
N TYR A 117 37.28 11.30 3.62
CA TYR A 117 37.31 12.06 2.38
C TYR A 117 38.62 11.83 1.59
N GLN A 118 39.74 11.75 2.31
CA GLN A 118 41.07 11.52 1.73
C GLN A 118 41.23 10.08 1.22
N ALA A 119 40.74 9.08 1.96
CA ALA A 119 40.74 7.68 1.52
C ALA A 119 40.02 7.51 0.18
N GLY A 120 38.91 8.23 -0.02
CA GLY A 120 38.26 8.36 -1.32
C GLY A 120 37.51 7.11 -1.79
N ASP A 121 37.24 6.15 -0.89
CA ASP A 121 36.38 4.97 -1.12
C ASP A 121 34.95 5.38 -1.52
N VAL A 122 34.51 6.52 -0.99
CA VAL A 122 33.28 7.21 -1.39
C VAL A 122 33.59 8.66 -1.71
N ARG A 123 32.83 9.24 -2.63
CA ARG A 123 33.01 10.62 -3.10
C ARG A 123 31.67 11.32 -3.27
N LEU A 124 31.68 12.62 -3.06
CA LEU A 124 30.53 13.49 -3.23
C LEU A 124 30.66 14.26 -4.54
N PHE A 125 29.57 14.29 -5.30
CA PHE A 125 29.52 14.97 -6.60
C PHE A 125 28.35 15.93 -6.70
N GLN A 126 28.53 16.94 -7.54
CA GLN A 126 27.48 17.80 -8.04
C GLN A 126 27.41 17.67 -9.57
N HIS A 127 26.22 17.84 -10.15
CA HIS A 127 26.10 17.87 -11.60
C HIS A 127 25.09 18.89 -12.15
N ILE A 128 25.24 19.19 -13.44
CA ILE A 128 24.24 19.90 -14.24
C ILE A 128 23.89 18.98 -15.40
N LEU A 129 22.60 18.63 -15.51
CA LEU A 129 22.08 17.82 -16.62
C LEU A 129 21.39 18.73 -17.65
N ILE A 130 21.69 18.51 -18.91
CA ILE A 130 20.92 19.00 -20.06
C ILE A 130 20.41 17.76 -20.80
N SER A 131 19.12 17.48 -20.63
CA SER A 131 18.48 16.24 -21.05
C SER A 131 18.35 16.18 -22.57
N VAL A 132 18.69 15.03 -23.12
CA VAL A 132 18.52 14.71 -24.55
C VAL A 132 17.63 13.47 -24.63
N PRO A 133 16.36 13.61 -25.07
CA PRO A 133 15.48 12.46 -25.24
C PRO A 133 16.08 11.41 -26.19
N PRO A 134 15.90 10.11 -25.92
CA PRO A 134 16.28 9.05 -26.87
C PRO A 134 15.67 9.30 -28.25
N GLY A 135 16.45 9.09 -29.31
CA GLY A 135 15.99 9.30 -30.69
C GLY A 135 15.90 10.77 -31.13
N SER A 136 16.41 11.72 -30.34
CA SER A 136 16.48 13.14 -30.73
C SER A 136 17.22 13.33 -32.06
N ALA A 137 16.72 14.22 -32.91
CA ALA A 137 17.37 14.57 -34.17
C ALA A 137 18.78 15.14 -33.94
N PRO A 138 19.75 14.93 -34.86
CA PRO A 138 21.13 15.39 -34.68
C PRO A 138 21.27 16.89 -34.40
N LYS A 139 20.36 17.72 -34.93
CA LYS A 139 20.33 19.15 -34.62
C LYS A 139 20.01 19.43 -33.15
N VAL A 140 19.03 18.72 -32.59
CA VAL A 140 18.64 18.88 -31.17
C VAL A 140 19.81 18.51 -30.26
N GLU A 141 20.52 17.42 -30.57
CA GLU A 141 21.69 17.02 -29.80
C GLU A 141 22.82 18.05 -29.89
N ARG A 142 23.09 18.62 -31.07
CA ARG A 142 24.07 19.71 -31.23
C ARG A 142 23.67 20.96 -30.43
N ASP A 143 22.42 21.39 -30.51
CA ASP A 143 21.92 22.58 -29.81
C ASP A 143 22.02 22.38 -28.28
N LYS A 144 21.68 21.18 -27.79
CA LYS A 144 21.81 20.80 -26.37
C LYS A 144 23.27 20.72 -25.91
N LYS A 145 24.18 20.23 -26.76
CA LYS A 145 25.63 20.23 -26.49
C LYS A 145 26.17 21.66 -26.36
N GLN A 146 25.85 22.53 -27.31
CA GLN A 146 26.27 23.94 -27.28
C GLN A 146 25.75 24.65 -26.03
N ARG A 147 24.51 24.36 -25.63
CA ARG A 147 23.94 24.86 -24.37
C ARG A 147 24.72 24.36 -23.17
N ALA A 148 25.04 23.07 -23.10
CA ALA A 148 25.86 22.51 -22.02
C ALA A 148 27.26 23.15 -21.98
N GLU A 149 27.92 23.36 -23.11
CA GLU A 149 29.21 24.06 -23.18
C GLU A 149 29.10 25.51 -22.70
N GLY A 150 28.00 26.20 -23.00
CA GLY A 150 27.70 27.53 -22.47
C GLY A 150 27.54 27.55 -20.95
N LEU A 151 26.82 26.57 -20.39
CA LEU A 151 26.64 26.44 -18.94
C LEU A 151 27.93 26.04 -18.23
N LEU A 152 28.79 25.24 -18.85
CA LEU A 152 30.12 24.92 -18.33
C LEU A 152 30.96 26.19 -18.17
N ARG A 153 30.98 27.05 -19.20
CA ARG A 153 31.68 28.35 -19.13
C ARG A 153 31.12 29.23 -18.02
N GLN A 154 29.79 29.27 -17.87
CA GLN A 154 29.16 30.02 -16.78
C GLN A 154 29.60 29.44 -15.43
N ALA A 155 29.43 28.14 -15.20
CA ALA A 155 29.76 27.49 -13.94
C ALA A 155 31.22 27.69 -13.51
N ALA A 156 32.15 27.87 -14.46
CA ALA A 156 33.57 28.09 -14.19
C ALA A 156 33.93 29.48 -13.62
N THR A 157 33.08 30.51 -13.77
CA THR A 157 33.50 31.92 -13.53
C THR A 157 33.70 32.33 -12.07
N ARG A 158 33.10 31.62 -11.09
CA ARG A 158 33.27 31.91 -9.65
C ARG A 158 33.38 30.63 -8.80
N HIS A 159 34.07 29.62 -9.32
CA HIS A 159 34.21 28.32 -8.68
C HIS A 159 32.85 27.74 -8.22
N GLY A 160 32.80 27.05 -7.07
CA GLY A 160 31.64 26.26 -6.65
C GLY A 160 30.33 26.99 -6.43
N ALA A 161 30.38 28.24 -5.95
CA ALA A 161 29.19 29.03 -5.71
C ALA A 161 28.39 29.26 -7.00
N ASN A 162 29.07 29.42 -8.14
CA ASN A 162 28.38 29.58 -9.41
C ASN A 162 27.85 28.26 -9.95
N PHE A 163 28.56 27.15 -9.73
CA PHE A 163 28.07 25.83 -10.11
C PHE A 163 26.69 25.53 -9.51
N VAL A 164 26.53 25.76 -8.19
CA VAL A 164 25.27 25.54 -7.46
C VAL A 164 24.14 26.41 -8.04
N GLN A 165 24.41 27.68 -8.35
CA GLN A 165 23.43 28.59 -8.93
C GLN A 165 23.02 28.18 -10.34
N VAL A 166 24.00 27.83 -11.19
CA VAL A 166 23.76 27.35 -12.55
C VAL A 166 22.97 26.05 -12.51
N ALA A 167 23.29 25.12 -11.61
CA ALA A 167 22.56 23.88 -11.43
C ALA A 167 21.10 24.14 -11.01
N ARG A 168 20.86 24.97 -9.98
CA ARG A 168 19.52 25.33 -9.54
C ARG A 168 18.67 25.96 -10.64
N ARG A 169 19.27 26.81 -11.46
CA ARG A 169 18.55 27.56 -12.50
C ARG A 169 18.33 26.72 -13.76
N TYR A 170 19.36 26.01 -14.22
CA TYR A 170 19.39 25.48 -15.59
C TYR A 170 19.47 23.97 -15.70
N SER A 171 19.79 23.23 -14.63
CA SER A 171 19.76 21.77 -14.68
C SER A 171 18.35 21.27 -15.01
N GLU A 172 18.29 20.21 -15.79
CA GLU A 172 17.09 19.49 -16.20
C GLU A 172 16.92 18.17 -15.39
N ASP A 173 17.76 17.94 -14.38
CA ASP A 173 17.61 16.80 -13.45
C ASP A 173 16.67 17.15 -12.27
N PRO A 174 15.47 16.54 -12.19
CA PRO A 174 14.53 16.82 -11.11
C PRO A 174 15.05 16.41 -9.72
N GLY A 175 15.95 15.43 -9.62
CA GLY A 175 16.40 14.88 -8.33
C GLY A 175 17.46 15.71 -7.61
N SER A 176 18.20 16.54 -8.34
CA SER A 176 19.32 17.31 -7.78
C SER A 176 19.26 18.82 -8.06
N LYS A 177 18.46 19.27 -9.04
CA LYS A 177 18.37 20.69 -9.43
C LYS A 177 18.17 21.62 -8.23
N SER A 178 17.13 21.40 -7.43
CA SER A 178 16.82 22.25 -6.26
C SER A 178 17.96 22.28 -5.23
N ARG A 179 18.72 21.18 -5.14
CA ARG A 179 19.87 21.01 -4.25
C ARG A 179 21.21 21.42 -4.90
N GLY A 180 21.19 22.23 -5.96
CA GLY A 180 22.44 22.71 -6.57
C GLY A 180 23.21 21.63 -7.32
N GLY A 181 22.52 20.61 -7.83
CA GLY A 181 23.14 19.51 -8.52
C GLY A 181 23.68 18.42 -7.60
N TYR A 182 23.47 18.51 -6.28
CA TYR A 182 23.96 17.54 -5.30
C TYR A 182 23.48 16.11 -5.56
N LEU A 183 24.43 15.18 -5.71
CA LEU A 183 24.17 13.75 -5.93
C LEU A 183 24.44 12.88 -4.70
N GLY A 184 24.82 13.48 -3.58
CA GLY A 184 25.23 12.74 -2.38
C GLY A 184 26.60 12.09 -2.51
N THR A 185 26.98 11.40 -1.44
CA THR A 185 28.20 10.63 -1.30
C THR A 185 27.96 9.21 -1.81
N VAL A 186 28.77 8.78 -2.78
CA VAL A 186 28.59 7.52 -3.48
C VAL A 186 29.91 6.76 -3.63
N GLY A 187 29.82 5.43 -3.66
CA GLY A 187 30.91 4.56 -4.09
C GLY A 187 31.00 4.46 -5.61
N ARG A 188 32.08 3.85 -6.10
CA ARG A 188 32.32 3.69 -7.55
C ARG A 188 31.31 2.75 -8.19
N GLY A 189 30.96 3.00 -9.46
CA GLY A 189 30.02 2.15 -10.21
C GLY A 189 28.55 2.40 -9.87
N ARG A 190 28.23 3.48 -9.13
CA ARG A 190 26.85 3.87 -8.80
C ARG A 190 26.20 4.73 -9.88
N PHE A 191 26.99 5.29 -10.82
CA PHE A 191 26.50 6.01 -11.98
C PHE A 191 26.69 5.22 -13.27
N VAL A 192 26.03 5.67 -14.35
CA VAL A 192 26.26 5.10 -15.69
C VAL A 192 27.74 5.23 -16.09
N PRO A 193 28.32 4.26 -16.81
CA PRO A 193 29.77 4.18 -17.00
C PRO A 193 30.44 5.46 -17.48
N ALA A 194 29.82 6.17 -18.45
CA ALA A 194 30.35 7.42 -18.99
C ALA A 194 30.42 8.57 -17.97
N PHE A 195 29.47 8.62 -17.04
CA PHE A 195 29.49 9.61 -15.95
C PHE A 195 30.51 9.19 -14.89
N ASP A 196 30.45 7.93 -14.44
CA ASP A 196 31.29 7.40 -13.37
C ASP A 196 32.79 7.53 -13.72
N SER A 197 33.18 7.13 -14.94
CA SER A 197 34.58 7.18 -15.37
C SER A 197 35.18 8.59 -15.28
N VAL A 198 34.41 9.62 -15.61
CA VAL A 198 34.87 11.02 -15.57
C VAL A 198 34.81 11.57 -14.15
N ALA A 199 33.71 11.32 -13.43
CA ALA A 199 33.53 11.79 -12.05
C ALA A 199 34.68 11.31 -11.14
N TRP A 200 35.06 10.03 -11.26
CA TRP A 200 36.11 9.41 -10.45
C TRP A 200 37.54 9.83 -10.83
N GLN A 201 37.73 10.60 -11.90
CA GLN A 201 39.01 11.23 -12.24
C GLN A 201 39.15 12.64 -11.65
N LEU A 202 38.05 13.25 -11.18
CA LEU A 202 38.10 14.61 -10.64
C LEU A 202 38.84 14.66 -9.30
N ALA A 203 39.83 15.55 -9.23
CA ALA A 203 40.43 15.99 -7.97
C ALA A 203 39.41 16.82 -7.16
N PRO A 204 39.59 16.94 -5.83
CA PRO A 204 38.83 17.90 -5.02
C PRO A 204 38.86 19.31 -5.65
N GLY A 205 37.69 19.94 -5.76
CA GLY A 205 37.50 21.23 -6.46
C GLY A 205 37.40 21.13 -7.98
N GLY A 206 37.71 19.97 -8.57
CA GLY A 206 37.71 19.74 -10.01
C GLY A 206 36.31 19.74 -10.64
N MET A 207 36.28 20.12 -11.92
CA MET A 207 35.09 20.12 -12.76
C MET A 207 35.42 19.47 -14.11
N SER A 208 34.51 18.67 -14.64
CA SER A 208 34.65 18.00 -15.93
C SER A 208 34.38 18.95 -17.10
N GLY A 209 34.76 18.51 -18.29
CA GLY A 209 34.13 18.98 -19.53
C GLY A 209 32.68 18.50 -19.65
N VAL A 210 32.07 18.73 -20.81
CA VAL A 210 30.73 18.20 -21.12
C VAL A 210 30.81 16.69 -21.40
N VAL A 211 30.11 15.90 -20.59
CA VAL A 211 30.08 14.44 -20.66
C VAL A 211 28.75 13.97 -21.26
N ARG A 212 28.79 13.14 -22.31
CA ARG A 212 27.59 12.55 -22.90
C ARG A 212 27.26 11.22 -22.22
N SER A 213 26.02 11.03 -21.80
CA SER A 213 25.46 9.76 -21.33
C SER A 213 24.06 9.56 -21.90
N PRO A 214 23.40 8.39 -21.81
CA PRO A 214 22.06 8.17 -22.37
C PRO A 214 21.00 9.20 -21.96
N PHE A 215 21.15 9.84 -20.80
CA PHE A 215 20.24 10.87 -20.30
C PHE A 215 20.44 12.25 -20.93
N GLY A 216 21.61 12.52 -21.53
CA GLY A 216 21.95 13.80 -22.14
C GLY A 216 23.39 14.23 -21.86
N PHE A 217 23.59 15.53 -21.70
CA PHE A 217 24.89 16.14 -21.44
C PHE A 217 25.02 16.53 -19.97
N HIS A 218 26.13 16.15 -19.36
CA HIS A 218 26.43 16.35 -17.95
C HIS A 218 27.65 17.25 -17.80
N ILE A 219 27.62 18.14 -16.82
CA ILE A 219 28.81 18.79 -16.29
C ILE A 219 28.92 18.32 -14.85
N ILE A 220 30.07 17.76 -14.49
CA ILE A 220 30.29 17.08 -13.22
C ILE A 220 31.30 17.86 -12.41
N ARG A 221 31.07 18.00 -11.11
CA ARG A 221 31.97 18.66 -10.20
C ARG A 221 32.18 17.81 -8.95
N ARG A 222 33.41 17.76 -8.46
CA ARG A 222 33.75 17.23 -7.14
C ARG A 222 34.06 18.41 -6.22
N PRO A 223 33.14 18.83 -5.34
CA PRO A 223 33.43 19.89 -4.38
C PRO A 223 34.62 19.53 -3.49
N PRO A 224 35.46 20.50 -3.12
CA PRO A 224 36.55 20.25 -2.19
C PRO A 224 36.01 20.09 -0.76
N LEU A 225 36.82 19.53 0.14
CA LEU A 225 36.37 19.16 1.49
C LEU A 225 35.88 20.36 2.28
N GLU A 226 36.53 21.51 2.19
CA GLU A 226 36.13 22.74 2.87
C GLU A 226 34.70 23.21 2.51
N GLU A 227 34.24 22.92 1.30
CA GLU A 227 32.88 23.25 0.86
C GLU A 227 31.87 22.17 1.26
N ALA A 228 32.31 20.90 1.29
CA ALA A 228 31.43 19.75 1.38
C ALA A 228 31.44 19.05 2.73
N ARG A 229 32.28 19.48 3.68
CA ARG A 229 32.57 18.76 4.94
C ARG A 229 31.31 18.31 5.68
N ASP A 230 30.37 19.22 5.88
CA ASP A 230 29.16 18.92 6.65
C ASP A 230 28.24 17.95 5.91
N SER A 231 28.02 18.15 4.60
CA SER A 231 27.21 17.24 3.78
C SER A 231 27.86 15.87 3.63
N PHE A 232 29.18 15.82 3.47
CA PHE A 232 29.95 14.58 3.40
C PHE A 232 29.88 13.81 4.72
N ARG A 233 30.03 14.50 5.86
CA ARG A 233 29.87 13.88 7.19
C ARG A 233 28.45 13.32 7.37
N ALA A 234 27.42 14.12 7.10
CA ALA A 234 26.03 13.70 7.26
C ALA A 234 25.66 12.51 6.37
N ASP A 235 26.12 12.50 5.13
CA ASP A 235 25.93 11.36 4.22
C ASP A 235 26.68 10.11 4.70
N LEU A 236 27.92 10.26 5.20
CA LEU A 236 28.68 9.15 5.78
C LEU A 236 27.97 8.57 7.00
N GLU A 237 27.50 9.42 7.91
CA GLU A 237 26.74 9.00 9.10
C GLU A 237 25.45 8.29 8.71
N THR A 238 24.73 8.79 7.70
CA THR A 238 23.53 8.13 7.16
C THR A 238 23.87 6.76 6.56
N ALA A 239 24.94 6.66 5.77
CA ALA A 239 25.38 5.40 5.18
C ALA A 239 25.84 4.38 6.25
N MET A 240 26.50 4.87 7.31
CA MET A 240 26.89 4.06 8.46
C MET A 240 25.68 3.58 9.25
N ALA A 241 24.67 4.43 9.48
CA ALA A 241 23.43 4.06 10.14
C ALA A 241 22.68 2.97 9.36
N ALA A 242 22.50 3.12 8.05
CA ALA A 242 21.82 2.12 7.21
C ALA A 242 22.54 0.76 7.18
N ARG A 243 23.89 0.78 7.13
CA ARG A 243 24.70 -0.45 7.24
C ARG A 243 24.55 -1.09 8.61
N PHE A 244 24.52 -0.28 9.66
CA PHE A 244 24.28 -0.78 11.00
C PHE A 244 22.90 -1.41 11.11
N ASP A 245 21.83 -0.81 10.60
CA ASP A 245 20.49 -1.39 10.70
C ASP A 245 20.46 -2.80 10.11
N SER A 246 21.01 -2.93 8.90
CA SER A 246 21.11 -4.23 8.23
C SER A 246 21.90 -5.24 9.07
N ALA A 247 23.06 -4.83 9.61
CA ALA A 247 23.90 -5.69 10.44
C ALA A 247 23.25 -6.01 11.79
N TYR A 248 22.54 -5.06 12.39
CA TYR A 248 21.87 -5.20 13.67
C TYR A 248 20.74 -6.23 13.59
N VAL A 249 19.85 -6.09 12.60
CA VAL A 249 18.75 -7.04 12.38
C VAL A 249 19.26 -8.46 12.15
N GLU A 250 20.30 -8.62 11.32
CA GLU A 250 20.89 -9.93 11.05
C GLU A 250 21.61 -10.50 12.28
N SER A 251 22.34 -9.65 13.01
CA SER A 251 23.02 -10.05 14.26
C SER A 251 22.01 -10.48 15.31
N LEU A 252 20.87 -9.80 15.43
CA LEU A 252 19.81 -10.12 16.36
C LEU A 252 19.19 -11.48 16.03
N ALA A 253 18.88 -11.72 14.76
CA ALA A 253 18.38 -13.02 14.28
C ALA A 253 19.37 -14.16 14.61
N THR A 254 20.66 -13.92 14.40
CA THR A 254 21.72 -14.89 14.71
C THR A 254 21.86 -15.14 16.22
N GLN A 255 21.95 -14.08 17.02
CA GLN A 255 22.08 -14.16 18.49
C GLN A 255 20.88 -14.88 19.13
N ARG A 256 19.67 -14.60 18.62
CA ARG A 256 18.43 -15.23 19.03
C ARG A 256 18.22 -16.60 18.38
N ASN A 257 19.11 -17.06 17.50
CA ASN A 257 19.03 -18.36 16.81
C ASN A 257 17.67 -18.54 16.11
N LEU A 258 17.28 -17.54 15.32
CA LEU A 258 16.03 -17.53 14.56
C LEU A 258 16.02 -18.67 13.53
N LYS A 259 14.98 -19.50 13.57
CA LYS A 259 14.76 -20.61 12.64
C LYS A 259 13.34 -20.58 12.11
N VAL A 260 13.18 -20.58 10.79
CA VAL A 260 11.88 -20.73 10.13
C VAL A 260 11.52 -22.22 10.10
N GLU A 261 10.26 -22.54 10.43
CA GLU A 261 9.76 -23.91 10.43
C GLU A 261 9.57 -24.42 8.99
N SER A 262 9.83 -25.70 8.73
CA SER A 262 9.78 -26.28 7.38
C SER A 262 8.40 -26.18 6.70
N GLY A 263 7.32 -26.18 7.49
CA GLY A 263 5.94 -26.02 7.01
C GLY A 263 5.46 -24.57 6.84
N ALA A 264 6.32 -23.57 7.08
CA ALA A 264 5.91 -22.17 7.14
C ALA A 264 5.31 -21.66 5.81
N ALA A 265 5.87 -22.05 4.66
CA ALA A 265 5.37 -21.62 3.35
C ALA A 265 3.91 -22.07 3.09
N ALA A 266 3.57 -23.31 3.43
CA ALA A 266 2.21 -23.83 3.31
C ALA A 266 1.25 -23.07 4.24
N LEU A 267 1.68 -22.79 5.47
CA LEU A 267 0.90 -22.00 6.42
C LEU A 267 0.67 -20.56 5.93
N VAL A 268 1.67 -19.93 5.30
CA VAL A 268 1.49 -18.59 4.71
C VAL A 268 0.40 -18.60 3.64
N ARG A 269 0.43 -19.56 2.70
CA ARG A 269 -0.60 -19.67 1.66
C ARG A 269 -1.99 -19.91 2.25
N GLN A 270 -2.08 -20.80 3.25
CA GLN A 270 -3.33 -21.04 3.96
C GLN A 270 -3.84 -19.77 4.64
N THR A 271 -2.95 -19.00 5.27
CA THR A 271 -3.31 -17.76 5.98
C THR A 271 -3.83 -16.70 5.01
N ILE A 272 -3.21 -16.56 3.83
CA ILE A 272 -3.65 -15.59 2.82
C ILE A 272 -5.07 -15.90 2.29
N GLN A 273 -5.44 -17.18 2.23
CA GLN A 273 -6.79 -17.59 1.81
C GLN A 273 -7.87 -17.17 2.80
N ASP A 274 -7.57 -17.16 4.10
CA ASP A 274 -8.50 -16.73 5.16
C ASP A 274 -7.74 -16.10 6.35
N ILE A 275 -7.39 -14.82 6.20
CA ILE A 275 -6.66 -14.06 7.22
C ILE A 275 -7.50 -13.91 8.49
N ALA A 276 -8.83 -13.81 8.35
CA ALA A 276 -9.74 -13.61 9.48
C ALA A 276 -9.81 -14.84 10.39
N ALA A 277 -9.82 -16.06 9.84
CA ALA A 277 -9.75 -17.28 10.63
C ALA A 277 -8.38 -17.49 11.31
N ALA A 278 -7.33 -16.86 10.78
CA ALA A 278 -5.96 -17.05 11.25
C ALA A 278 -5.56 -16.17 12.45
N VAL A 279 -6.41 -15.24 12.88
CA VAL A 279 -6.08 -14.26 13.94
C VAL A 279 -5.85 -14.89 15.32
N ASP A 280 -6.39 -16.09 15.56
CA ASP A 280 -6.19 -16.85 16.80
C ASP A 280 -5.30 -18.09 16.61
N ASP A 281 -4.75 -18.29 15.40
CA ASP A 281 -3.98 -19.47 15.08
C ASP A 281 -2.59 -19.45 15.75
N THR A 282 -2.35 -20.46 16.58
CA THR A 282 -1.14 -20.59 17.39
C THR A 282 -0.04 -21.42 16.74
N ARG A 283 -0.25 -21.96 15.53
CA ARG A 283 0.76 -22.73 14.79
C ARG A 283 2.01 -21.90 14.55
N LYS A 284 3.18 -22.55 14.64
CA LYS A 284 4.48 -21.87 14.59
C LYS A 284 4.91 -21.66 13.13
N LEU A 285 5.45 -20.48 12.85
CA LEU A 285 6.07 -20.13 11.57
C LEU A 285 7.59 -19.99 11.72
N ALA A 286 8.05 -19.46 12.84
CA ALA A 286 9.47 -19.42 13.20
C ALA A 286 9.67 -19.49 14.71
N THR A 287 10.81 -19.99 15.15
CA THR A 287 11.23 -20.07 16.55
C THR A 287 12.53 -19.32 16.78
N TYR A 288 12.72 -18.81 17.99
CA TYR A 288 13.93 -18.13 18.42
C TYR A 288 14.05 -18.17 19.94
N ARG A 289 15.24 -17.93 20.48
CA ARG A 289 15.48 -17.83 21.93
C ARG A 289 14.61 -16.72 22.51
N GLY A 290 13.73 -17.08 23.43
CA GLY A 290 12.79 -16.15 24.08
C GLY A 290 11.45 -15.99 23.37
N GLY A 291 11.14 -16.74 22.31
CA GLY A 291 9.83 -16.64 21.69
C GLY A 291 9.56 -17.49 20.45
N THR A 292 8.48 -17.15 19.78
CA THR A 292 7.98 -17.84 18.60
C THR A 292 7.17 -16.83 17.78
N PHE A 293 7.36 -16.85 16.47
CA PHE A 293 6.51 -16.17 15.50
C PHE A 293 5.47 -17.18 14.99
N ARG A 294 4.18 -16.87 15.11
CA ARG A 294 3.05 -17.76 14.84
C ARG A 294 2.16 -17.19 13.74
N VAL A 295 1.22 -18.02 13.30
CA VAL A 295 0.24 -17.65 12.26
C VAL A 295 -0.58 -16.42 12.65
N ARG A 296 -1.00 -16.27 13.90
CA ARG A 296 -1.69 -15.04 14.36
C ARG A 296 -0.87 -13.75 14.19
N GLU A 297 0.44 -13.79 14.42
CA GLU A 297 1.29 -12.61 14.22
C GLU A 297 1.47 -12.35 12.72
N LEU A 298 1.59 -13.40 11.88
CA LEU A 298 1.52 -13.26 10.43
C LEU A 298 0.19 -12.62 9.99
N ALA A 299 -0.95 -13.11 10.48
CA ALA A 299 -2.27 -12.59 10.12
C ALA A 299 -2.38 -11.09 10.40
N ARG A 300 -1.87 -10.63 11.57
CA ARG A 300 -1.78 -9.20 11.90
C ARG A 300 -0.94 -8.41 10.88
N TRP A 301 0.21 -8.95 10.45
CA TRP A 301 1.04 -8.31 9.42
C TRP A 301 0.36 -8.27 8.06
N LEU A 302 -0.35 -9.32 7.66
CA LEU A 302 -1.03 -9.38 6.37
C LEU A 302 -2.11 -8.29 6.23
N TYR A 303 -2.77 -7.88 7.32
CA TYR A 303 -3.68 -6.73 7.32
C TYR A 303 -3.00 -5.37 7.03
N ALA A 304 -1.69 -5.27 7.20
CA ALA A 304 -0.92 -4.06 6.85
C ALA A 304 -0.40 -4.08 5.40
N ILE A 305 -0.54 -5.18 4.66
CA ILE A 305 -0.03 -5.30 3.30
C ILE A 305 -1.08 -4.79 2.30
N ASP A 306 -0.64 -4.04 1.29
CA ASP A 306 -1.51 -3.62 0.19
C ASP A 306 -2.08 -4.88 -0.52
N PRO A 307 -3.39 -4.97 -0.75
CA PRO A 307 -3.99 -6.14 -1.42
C PRO A 307 -3.35 -6.48 -2.78
N ARG A 308 -2.74 -5.51 -3.47
CA ARG A 308 -2.03 -5.75 -4.74
C ARG A 308 -0.74 -6.55 -4.55
N ASP A 309 -0.03 -6.31 -3.46
CA ASP A 309 1.20 -7.02 -3.13
C ASP A 309 0.90 -8.44 -2.62
N MET A 310 -0.31 -8.66 -2.09
CA MET A 310 -0.71 -9.97 -1.56
C MET A 310 -0.78 -11.07 -2.61
N ASN A 311 -1.18 -10.75 -3.84
CA ASN A 311 -1.18 -11.71 -4.94
C ASN A 311 0.24 -12.18 -5.29
N GLY A 312 1.22 -11.27 -5.24
CA GLY A 312 2.62 -11.61 -5.46
C GLY A 312 3.16 -12.56 -4.39
N ILE A 313 2.79 -12.34 -3.13
CA ILE A 313 3.17 -13.22 -2.02
C ILE A 313 2.51 -14.59 -2.17
N ALA A 314 1.21 -14.64 -2.48
CA ALA A 314 0.48 -15.91 -2.66
C ALA A 314 1.09 -16.79 -3.77
N ALA A 315 1.58 -16.16 -4.84
CA ALA A 315 2.19 -16.83 -5.99
C ALA A 315 3.68 -17.17 -5.80
N ALA A 316 4.30 -16.73 -4.70
CA ALA A 316 5.73 -16.94 -4.45
C ALA A 316 6.06 -18.43 -4.22
N ASN A 317 7.29 -18.83 -4.57
CA ASN A 317 7.79 -20.17 -4.30
C ASN A 317 8.12 -20.37 -2.81
N ASP A 318 8.35 -21.61 -2.39
CA ASP A 318 8.57 -21.93 -0.97
C ASP A 318 9.77 -21.21 -0.36
N ALA A 319 10.87 -21.06 -1.10
CA ALA A 319 12.05 -20.34 -0.62
C ALA A 319 11.75 -18.86 -0.36
N GLN A 320 11.05 -18.20 -1.30
CA GLN A 320 10.61 -16.81 -1.15
C GLN A 320 9.65 -16.64 0.03
N LEU A 321 8.75 -17.60 0.26
CA LEU A 321 7.84 -17.58 1.41
C LEU A 321 8.55 -17.84 2.74
N THR A 322 9.54 -18.73 2.76
CA THR A 322 10.42 -18.94 3.92
C THR A 322 11.19 -17.67 4.26
N ASP A 323 11.72 -16.98 3.25
CA ASP A 323 12.39 -15.70 3.46
C ASP A 323 11.40 -14.63 3.92
N PHE A 324 10.20 -14.56 3.35
CA PHE A 324 9.16 -13.64 3.81
C PHE A 324 8.84 -13.84 5.31
N VAL A 325 8.68 -15.10 5.75
CA VAL A 325 8.48 -15.43 7.17
C VAL A 325 9.68 -15.04 8.02
N ARG A 326 10.92 -15.26 7.53
CA ARG A 326 12.14 -14.83 8.21
C ARG A 326 12.15 -13.32 8.45
N HIS A 327 11.85 -12.52 7.43
CA HIS A 327 11.84 -11.06 7.53
C HIS A 327 10.76 -10.56 8.52
N LEU A 328 9.56 -11.15 8.50
CA LEU A 328 8.52 -10.80 9.47
C LEU A 328 8.90 -11.21 10.90
N ALA A 329 9.49 -12.39 11.08
CA ALA A 329 9.95 -12.84 12.39
C ALA A 329 11.11 -11.98 12.93
N GLN A 330 11.99 -11.49 12.06
CA GLN A 330 13.01 -10.48 12.40
C GLN A 330 12.38 -9.16 12.85
N ARG A 331 11.34 -8.66 12.16
CA ARG A 331 10.62 -7.46 12.58
C ARG A 331 9.96 -7.62 13.94
N GLU A 332 9.33 -8.76 14.20
CA GLU A 332 8.76 -9.06 15.53
C GLU A 332 9.83 -9.15 16.62
N LEU A 333 11.02 -9.67 16.32
CA LEU A 333 12.16 -9.63 17.22
C LEU A 333 12.57 -8.18 17.54
N LEU A 334 12.65 -7.30 16.54
CA LEU A 334 12.97 -5.88 16.76
C LEU A 334 11.93 -5.22 17.65
N LEU A 335 10.64 -5.45 17.41
CA LEU A 335 9.58 -4.88 18.25
C LEU A 335 9.67 -5.36 19.71
N ARG A 336 10.15 -6.58 19.94
CA ARG A 336 10.44 -7.06 21.30
C ARG A 336 11.65 -6.38 21.93
N GLU A 337 12.69 -6.06 21.16
CA GLU A 337 13.82 -5.25 21.66
C GLU A 337 13.36 -3.83 22.01
N VAL A 338 12.50 -3.23 21.19
CA VAL A 338 11.85 -1.93 21.45
C VAL A 338 11.01 -1.98 22.74
N ASP A 339 10.23 -3.05 22.94
CA ASP A 339 9.49 -3.29 24.19
C ASP A 339 10.43 -3.42 25.40
N SER A 340 11.51 -4.20 25.26
CA SER A 340 12.48 -4.45 26.33
C SER A 340 13.26 -3.20 26.71
N ALA A 341 13.51 -2.31 25.75
CA ALA A 341 14.13 -1.00 25.96
C ALA A 341 13.17 0.02 26.60
N GLY A 342 11.89 -0.31 26.76
CA GLY A 342 10.91 0.57 27.38
C GLY A 342 10.57 1.82 26.56
N VAL A 343 10.75 1.77 25.22
CA VAL A 343 10.47 2.91 24.34
C VAL A 343 8.99 3.21 24.30
N ARG A 344 8.64 4.47 24.62
CA ARG A 344 7.26 4.98 24.71
C ARG A 344 7.01 6.06 23.65
N LEU A 345 5.75 6.19 23.28
CA LEU A 345 5.26 7.29 22.47
C LEU A 345 5.36 8.60 23.25
N THR A 346 5.82 9.66 22.60
CA THR A 346 5.84 11.02 23.11
C THR A 346 4.44 11.66 23.08
N PRO A 347 4.22 12.78 23.77
CA PRO A 347 2.96 13.52 23.66
C PRO A 347 2.61 13.94 22.23
N ASP A 348 3.61 14.17 21.38
CA ASP A 348 3.43 14.62 20.00
C ASP A 348 3.00 13.45 19.11
N ASP A 349 3.63 12.29 19.28
CA ASP A 349 3.21 11.05 18.63
C ASP A 349 1.76 10.73 18.96
N TRP A 350 1.39 10.86 20.23
CA TRP A 350 0.02 10.64 20.70
C TRP A 350 -0.97 11.59 20.04
N ARG A 351 -0.64 12.89 19.91
CA ARG A 351 -1.51 13.86 19.22
C ARG A 351 -1.68 13.50 17.75
N GLY A 352 -0.61 13.09 17.07
CA GLY A 352 -0.67 12.63 15.68
C GLY A 352 -1.58 11.42 15.50
N LEU A 353 -1.36 10.36 16.29
CA LEU A 353 -2.15 9.13 16.27
C LEU A 353 -3.64 9.40 16.56
N ARG A 354 -3.93 10.23 17.57
CA ARG A 354 -5.30 10.62 17.92
C ARG A 354 -6.00 11.36 16.80
N THR A 355 -5.32 12.35 16.22
CA THR A 355 -5.88 13.15 15.12
C THR A 355 -6.29 12.26 13.95
N GLN A 356 -5.44 11.31 13.56
CA GLN A 356 -5.74 10.38 12.47
C GLN A 356 -6.92 9.45 12.81
N HIS A 357 -6.90 8.85 13.99
CA HIS A 357 -7.95 7.93 14.44
C HIS A 357 -9.32 8.61 14.56
N ASP A 358 -9.38 9.74 15.26
CA ASP A 358 -10.62 10.48 15.51
C ASP A 358 -11.21 11.03 14.19
N SER A 359 -10.35 11.42 13.23
CA SER A 359 -10.80 11.80 11.89
C SER A 359 -11.47 10.65 11.15
N ALA A 360 -10.89 9.45 11.20
CA ALA A 360 -11.48 8.27 10.57
C ALA A 360 -12.83 7.88 11.21
N LEU A 361 -12.93 7.92 12.54
CA LEU A 361 -14.19 7.72 13.25
C LEU A 361 -15.25 8.74 12.82
N LYS A 362 -14.87 10.03 12.74
CA LYS A 362 -15.81 11.08 12.39
C LYS A 362 -16.33 10.96 10.96
N ILE A 363 -15.47 10.54 10.02
CA ILE A 363 -15.89 10.23 8.65
C ILE A 363 -16.92 9.11 8.65
N LEU A 364 -16.66 8.00 9.35
CA LEU A 364 -17.58 6.87 9.42
C LEU A 364 -18.92 7.24 10.07
N GLU A 365 -18.89 7.94 11.20
CA GLU A 365 -20.10 8.44 11.88
C GLU A 365 -20.95 9.32 10.96
N ASN A 366 -20.32 10.25 10.24
CA ASN A 366 -21.02 11.14 9.33
C ASN A 366 -21.61 10.39 8.12
N LEU A 367 -20.86 9.47 7.51
CA LEU A 367 -21.31 8.69 6.35
C LEU A 367 -22.48 7.78 6.69
N LEU A 368 -22.43 7.16 7.87
CA LEU A 368 -23.48 6.29 8.37
C LEU A 368 -24.63 7.08 9.03
N ALA A 369 -24.48 8.39 9.25
CA ALA A 369 -25.39 9.20 10.05
C ALA A 369 -25.70 8.56 11.42
N ILE A 370 -24.65 8.07 12.09
CA ILE A 370 -24.70 7.54 13.47
C ILE A 370 -23.77 8.32 14.38
N SER A 371 -24.07 8.36 15.67
CA SER A 371 -23.17 8.89 16.69
C SER A 371 -23.53 8.33 18.06
N PRO A 372 -22.61 8.36 19.06
CA PRO A 372 -22.94 8.03 20.44
C PRO A 372 -24.13 8.84 20.96
N GLN A 373 -24.25 10.12 20.57
CA GLN A 373 -25.34 10.98 21.00
C GLN A 373 -26.68 10.58 20.38
N LEU A 374 -26.72 10.32 19.07
CA LEU A 374 -27.92 9.82 18.38
C LEU A 374 -28.50 8.58 19.09
N PHE A 375 -27.62 7.65 19.47
CA PHE A 375 -28.02 6.42 20.12
C PHE A 375 -28.58 6.62 21.53
N LYS A 376 -28.04 7.60 22.28
CA LYS A 376 -28.62 8.00 23.57
C LYS A 376 -30.01 8.63 23.41
N ASP A 377 -30.20 9.41 22.35
CA ASP A 377 -31.44 10.19 22.14
C ASP A 377 -32.57 9.37 21.50
N SER A 378 -32.24 8.40 20.64
CA SER A 378 -33.21 7.75 19.74
C SER A 378 -33.67 6.36 20.18
N ALA A 379 -32.96 5.69 21.09
CA ALA A 379 -33.29 4.32 21.48
C ALA A 379 -32.84 3.99 22.91
N ALA A 380 -33.82 3.69 23.78
CA ALA A 380 -33.58 3.42 25.19
C ALA A 380 -32.84 2.08 25.44
N THR A 381 -33.12 1.05 24.64
CA THR A 381 -32.56 -0.30 24.83
C THR A 381 -31.43 -0.59 23.85
N GLU A 382 -30.49 -1.44 24.26
CA GLU A 382 -29.38 -1.88 23.38
C GLU A 382 -29.89 -2.52 22.07
N PRO A 383 -30.88 -3.44 22.07
CA PRO A 383 -31.41 -4.00 20.83
C PRO A 383 -31.97 -2.93 19.87
N ALA A 384 -32.67 -1.93 20.38
CA ALA A 384 -33.22 -0.85 19.56
C ALA A 384 -32.10 0.04 18.96
N ARG A 385 -31.03 0.29 19.72
CA ARG A 385 -29.84 1.01 19.20
C ARG A 385 -29.15 0.22 18.09
N ILE A 386 -28.99 -1.10 18.28
CA ILE A 386 -28.38 -1.99 17.28
C ILE A 386 -29.24 -2.04 16.01
N GLU A 387 -30.56 -2.12 16.13
CA GLU A 387 -31.47 -2.10 14.98
C GLU A 387 -31.36 -0.78 14.19
N LEU A 388 -31.35 0.36 14.90
CA LEU A 388 -31.13 1.67 14.29
C LEU A 388 -29.77 1.74 13.57
N ALA A 389 -28.71 1.24 14.21
CA ALA A 389 -27.36 1.21 13.65
C ALA A 389 -27.31 0.38 12.35
N MET A 390 -27.92 -0.80 12.34
CA MET A 390 -27.94 -1.66 11.16
C MET A 390 -28.80 -1.11 10.03
N ARG A 391 -29.90 -0.42 10.35
CA ARG A 391 -30.68 0.32 9.35
C ARG A 391 -29.82 1.36 8.64
N ARG A 392 -29.08 2.16 9.41
CA ARG A 392 -28.16 3.17 8.90
C ARG A 392 -27.03 2.60 8.04
N VAL A 393 -26.45 1.47 8.45
CA VAL A 393 -25.45 0.74 7.64
C VAL A 393 -26.05 0.30 6.30
N ASN A 394 -27.24 -0.29 6.32
CA ASN A 394 -27.91 -0.74 5.10
C ASN A 394 -28.23 0.44 4.17
N ASP A 395 -28.79 1.53 4.70
CA ASP A 395 -29.09 2.74 3.94
C ASP A 395 -27.82 3.29 3.25
N TYR A 396 -26.73 3.45 4.00
CA TYR A 396 -25.46 3.93 3.46
C TYR A 396 -24.93 3.04 2.34
N LEU A 397 -24.87 1.72 2.56
CA LEU A 397 -24.34 0.80 1.55
C LEU A 397 -25.22 0.75 0.30
N ASP A 398 -26.54 0.85 0.44
CA ASP A 398 -27.44 0.99 -0.72
C ASP A 398 -27.12 2.26 -1.52
N HIS A 399 -26.87 3.39 -0.86
CA HIS A 399 -26.54 4.64 -1.57
C HIS A 399 -25.16 4.58 -2.27
N VAL A 400 -24.18 3.93 -1.65
CA VAL A 400 -22.86 3.70 -2.26
C VAL A 400 -22.99 2.82 -3.50
N PHE A 401 -23.77 1.74 -3.42
CA PHE A 401 -23.76 0.69 -4.43
C PHE A 401 -24.82 0.83 -5.52
N ASP A 402 -25.96 1.48 -5.28
CA ASP A 402 -27.01 1.65 -6.30
C ASP A 402 -26.69 2.73 -7.32
N GLN A 403 -26.16 3.89 -6.88
CA GLN A 403 -26.01 5.07 -7.74
C GLN A 403 -24.55 5.54 -7.86
N GLY A 404 -23.63 5.00 -7.05
CA GLY A 404 -22.29 5.57 -6.90
C GLY A 404 -22.30 7.03 -6.42
N ALA A 405 -23.39 7.45 -5.78
CA ALA A 405 -23.67 8.83 -5.42
C ALA A 405 -23.04 9.22 -4.07
N ALA A 406 -22.70 8.24 -3.23
CA ALA A 406 -22.08 8.45 -1.93
C ALA A 406 -20.57 8.18 -1.96
N GLN A 407 -19.83 8.94 -1.15
CA GLN A 407 -18.40 8.70 -0.92
C GLN A 407 -18.20 7.36 -0.20
N PHE A 408 -17.34 6.50 -0.76
CA PHE A 408 -16.94 5.25 -0.12
C PHE A 408 -15.72 5.49 0.78
N PHE A 409 -15.82 5.08 2.04
CA PHE A 409 -14.71 5.09 2.99
C PHE A 409 -14.79 3.85 3.88
N PRO A 410 -13.94 2.82 3.66
CA PRO A 410 -14.03 1.58 4.41
C PRO A 410 -13.68 1.80 5.89
N VAL A 411 -14.21 0.96 6.77
CA VAL A 411 -13.73 0.89 8.16
C VAL A 411 -12.23 0.56 8.13
N PRO A 412 -11.36 1.32 8.80
CA PRO A 412 -9.93 1.04 8.82
C PRO A 412 -9.65 -0.43 9.22
N PRO A 413 -8.83 -1.19 8.48
CA PRO A 413 -8.70 -2.64 8.66
C PRO A 413 -8.28 -3.05 10.08
N PHE A 414 -7.36 -2.31 10.71
CA PHE A 414 -6.92 -2.57 12.07
C PHE A 414 -7.98 -2.20 13.11
N LEU A 415 -8.79 -1.17 12.87
CA LEU A 415 -9.95 -0.88 13.70
C LEU A 415 -10.95 -2.04 13.61
N ALA A 416 -11.33 -2.44 12.38
CA ALA A 416 -12.21 -3.57 12.15
C ALA A 416 -11.71 -4.85 12.83
N MET A 417 -10.43 -5.20 12.65
CA MET A 417 -9.81 -6.36 13.30
C MET A 417 -9.95 -6.34 14.82
N VAL A 418 -9.68 -5.19 15.47
CA VAL A 418 -9.78 -5.04 16.93
C VAL A 418 -11.24 -5.05 17.41
N LEU A 419 -12.17 -4.51 16.62
CA LEU A 419 -13.59 -4.55 16.97
C LEU A 419 -14.19 -5.95 16.82
N ARG A 420 -13.70 -6.75 15.86
CA ARG A 420 -14.08 -8.16 15.69
C ARG A 420 -13.51 -9.08 16.77
N ALA A 421 -12.40 -8.70 17.42
CA ALA A 421 -11.73 -9.54 18.41
C ALA A 421 -12.69 -9.96 19.54
N GLY A 422 -12.78 -11.26 19.80
CA GLY A 422 -13.69 -11.83 20.80
C GLY A 422 -15.16 -11.95 20.35
N GLN A 423 -15.48 -11.62 19.10
CA GLN A 423 -16.82 -11.80 18.52
C GLN A 423 -16.84 -12.98 17.54
N HIS A 424 -17.99 -13.63 17.40
CA HIS A 424 -18.17 -14.61 16.33
C HIS A 424 -18.10 -13.88 14.98
N TRP A 425 -17.19 -14.34 14.13
CA TRP A 425 -16.98 -13.83 12.78
C TRP A 425 -16.90 -15.00 11.80
N SER A 426 -17.67 -14.93 10.71
CA SER A 426 -17.56 -15.91 9.63
C SER A 426 -17.95 -15.33 8.29
N VAL A 427 -17.27 -15.81 7.24
CA VAL A 427 -17.70 -15.65 5.84
C VAL A 427 -18.01 -17.06 5.32
N ASN A 428 -19.22 -17.27 4.84
CA ASN A 428 -19.67 -18.56 4.35
C ASN A 428 -19.47 -18.64 2.84
N GLY A 429 -18.46 -19.39 2.40
CA GLY A 429 -18.14 -19.54 0.97
C GLY A 429 -19.28 -20.12 0.12
N ALA A 430 -20.10 -21.02 0.67
CA ALA A 430 -21.27 -21.55 -0.03
C ALA A 430 -22.35 -20.48 -0.19
N GLY A 431 -22.61 -19.70 0.87
CA GLY A 431 -23.52 -18.57 0.82
C GLY A 431 -23.05 -17.48 -0.15
N VAL A 432 -21.75 -17.16 -0.17
CA VAL A 432 -21.16 -16.23 -1.15
C VAL A 432 -21.33 -16.72 -2.58
N SER A 433 -21.12 -18.01 -2.83
CA SER A 433 -21.28 -18.61 -4.16
C SER A 433 -22.74 -18.55 -4.63
N GLU A 434 -23.69 -18.83 -3.75
CA GLU A 434 -25.10 -18.71 -4.06
C GLU A 434 -25.52 -17.24 -4.29
N ALA A 435 -24.99 -16.31 -3.49
CA ALA A 435 -25.24 -14.90 -3.68
C ALA A 435 -24.70 -14.39 -5.03
N LEU A 436 -23.59 -14.97 -5.53
CA LEU A 436 -23.03 -14.66 -6.84
C LEU A 436 -24.01 -15.00 -7.97
N GLU A 437 -24.55 -16.21 -7.96
CA GLU A 437 -25.53 -16.66 -8.96
C GLU A 437 -26.77 -15.76 -8.96
N ARG A 438 -27.28 -15.43 -7.76
CA ARG A 438 -28.43 -14.52 -7.61
C ARG A 438 -28.11 -13.08 -8.06
N ALA A 439 -26.91 -12.57 -7.75
CA ALA A 439 -26.48 -11.24 -8.17
C ALA A 439 -26.40 -11.12 -9.71
N GLN A 440 -25.97 -12.18 -10.40
CA GLN A 440 -25.99 -12.23 -11.87
C GLN A 440 -27.42 -12.10 -12.41
N ALA A 441 -28.38 -12.78 -11.80
CA ALA A 441 -29.79 -12.67 -12.17
C ALA A 441 -30.34 -11.24 -11.94
N VAL A 442 -30.06 -10.65 -10.77
CA VAL A 442 -30.45 -9.26 -10.45
C VAL A 442 -29.90 -8.28 -11.48
N ARG A 443 -28.59 -8.38 -11.80
CA ARG A 443 -27.96 -7.50 -12.77
C ARG A 443 -28.54 -7.66 -14.18
N ALA A 444 -28.78 -8.90 -14.61
CA ALA A 444 -29.38 -9.18 -15.91
C ALA A 444 -30.81 -8.61 -16.05
N GLN A 445 -31.60 -8.66 -14.97
CA GLN A 445 -32.94 -8.06 -14.94
C GLN A 445 -32.88 -6.53 -15.04
N LEU A 446 -31.99 -5.89 -14.29
CA LEU A 446 -31.80 -4.44 -14.35
C LEU A 446 -31.34 -3.98 -15.74
N ASP A 447 -30.37 -4.67 -16.33
CA ASP A 447 -29.88 -4.35 -17.68
C ASP A 447 -30.98 -4.53 -18.74
N SER A 448 -31.85 -5.54 -18.58
CA SER A 448 -32.98 -5.78 -19.46
C SER A 448 -34.07 -4.70 -19.31
N ALA A 449 -34.36 -4.26 -18.07
CA ALA A 449 -35.29 -3.17 -17.81
C ALA A 449 -34.80 -1.84 -18.40
N THR A 450 -33.50 -1.57 -18.29
CA THR A 450 -32.87 -0.36 -18.86
C THR A 450 -32.90 -0.37 -20.39
N ARG A 451 -32.76 -1.53 -21.04
CA ARG A 451 -32.89 -1.66 -22.51
C ARG A 451 -34.32 -1.47 -23.00
N ARG A 452 -35.32 -1.86 -22.21
CA ARG A 452 -36.74 -1.66 -22.56
C ARG A 452 -37.19 -0.21 -22.43
N SER A 453 -36.54 0.59 -21.58
CA SER A 453 -36.81 2.03 -21.43
C SER A 453 -36.01 2.92 -22.40
N GLY A 454 -34.91 2.43 -22.97
CA GLY A 454 -34.17 3.09 -24.05
C GLY A 454 -34.91 3.00 -25.39
N THR A 455 -35.60 4.08 -25.77
CA THR A 455 -36.27 4.35 -27.05
C THR A 455 -36.66 3.13 -27.89
N GLY A 456 -37.93 2.74 -27.83
CA GLY A 456 -38.59 1.88 -28.82
C GLY A 456 -38.73 2.53 -30.20
N LEU A 457 -37.69 3.21 -30.69
CA LEU A 457 -37.62 3.67 -32.08
C LEU A 457 -37.08 2.51 -32.92
N LYS A 458 -37.96 1.95 -33.76
CA LYS A 458 -37.52 1.13 -34.90
C LYS A 458 -36.44 1.92 -35.67
N PRO A 459 -35.34 1.28 -36.11
CA PRO A 459 -34.44 1.91 -37.05
C PRO A 459 -35.25 2.43 -38.23
N ALA A 460 -35.06 3.69 -38.61
CA ALA A 460 -35.66 4.23 -39.82
C ALA A 460 -35.29 3.32 -41.00
N PRO A 461 -36.21 3.03 -41.94
CA PRO A 461 -35.88 2.23 -43.12
C PRO A 461 -34.66 2.85 -43.79
N GLY A 462 -33.62 2.05 -44.02
CA GLY A 462 -32.44 2.50 -44.74
C GLY A 462 -32.83 3.05 -46.12
N PRO A 463 -32.05 4.00 -46.68
CA PRO A 463 -32.35 4.55 -48.00
C PRO A 463 -32.39 3.44 -49.05
N ALA A 464 -33.28 3.60 -50.04
CA ALA A 464 -33.47 2.62 -51.10
C ALA A 464 -32.14 2.27 -51.79
N PRO A 465 -31.94 1.00 -52.21
CA PRO A 465 -30.72 0.59 -52.89
C PRO A 465 -30.48 1.45 -54.13
N ALA A 466 -29.27 1.99 -54.27
CA ALA A 466 -28.88 2.70 -55.48
C ALA A 466 -28.92 1.72 -56.68
N PRO A 467 -29.42 2.15 -57.85
CA PRO A 467 -29.44 1.31 -59.04
C PRO A 467 -27.99 0.97 -59.46
N PRO A 468 -27.75 -0.22 -60.03
CA PRO A 468 -26.40 -0.66 -60.37
C PRO A 468 -25.79 0.27 -61.43
N ALA A 469 -24.58 0.75 -61.14
CA ALA A 469 -23.80 1.54 -62.09
C ALA A 469 -23.38 0.67 -63.27
N ASP A 470 -23.77 1.11 -64.46
CA ASP A 470 -23.48 0.48 -65.75
C ASP A 470 -21.97 0.51 -66.03
N SER A 471 -21.33 -0.65 -65.93
CA SER A 471 -19.90 -0.81 -66.20
C SER A 471 -19.66 -1.13 -67.67
N ALA A 472 -19.78 -0.12 -68.53
CA ALA A 472 -19.37 -0.27 -69.92
C ALA A 472 -18.77 1.01 -70.53
N LYS A 473 -17.52 0.84 -71.00
CA LYS A 473 -16.76 1.69 -71.94
C LYS A 473 -16.10 2.92 -71.29
N ARG A 474 -14.82 3.24 -71.52
CA ARG A 474 -13.95 2.93 -72.66
C ARG A 474 -12.49 3.23 -72.29
N LYS A 475 -11.58 2.34 -72.70
CA LYS A 475 -10.18 2.67 -73.01
C LYS A 475 -10.14 3.77 -74.09
N ALA A 476 -9.23 4.73 -73.96
CA ALA A 476 -8.11 4.98 -74.90
C ALA A 476 -7.54 6.39 -74.73
N ALA A 477 -6.21 6.47 -74.86
CA ALA A 477 -5.31 7.62 -74.77
C ALA A 477 -5.51 8.62 -75.95
N PRO A 478 -4.69 9.68 -76.12
CA PRO A 478 -3.22 9.69 -76.03
C PRO A 478 -2.65 10.28 -74.74
#